data_AF-A0A4R3VX50-F1
#
_entry.id   AF-A0A4R3VX50-F1
#
_cell.length_a   1.000
_cell.length_b   1.000
_cell.length_c   1.000
_cell.angle_alpha   90.00
_cell.angle_beta   90.00
_cell.angle_gamma   90.00
#
_symmetry.space_group_name_H-M   'P 1'
#
loop_
_entity.id
_entity.type
_entity.pdbx_description
1 polymer ?
#
loop_
_entity_poly.entity_id
_entity_poly.type
_entity_poly.pdbx_seq_one_letter_code
_entity_poly.pdbx_strand_id
1 'polypeptide(L)'
;MAGFFFAIMNVCVKFVSHLPTLEVVLFRSIFSFVVTYYYLRKNNIPPLGNNIPVLTLRGIAGCLGLIGSFYTLQHIPLASAVTINYLSPFFTAILGIFIVKQSVRPVQFLYFALAIAGVFLLKGFDFRISTLDVIIGLSAALFAGIAYNMIARSKGNEHPLVVIFYFPLLTIPVVGIYTLFDWKTPIGIDWLYLLLIGICTQVAQYYMTLSYQSANLAKVASLNYLGVLYALGFGYIFYQETFNTMSLIGILVILIGVFLNLYDRQVYKFFKK
;
A
#
# COMPACT_ATOMS: atom_id res chain seq x y z
N MET A 1 -0.90 -15.14 5.52
CA MET A 1 0.21 -15.44 4.58
C MET A 1 0.78 -14.19 3.93
N ALA A 2 0.00 -13.34 3.25
CA ALA A 2 0.51 -12.10 2.63
C ALA A 2 1.37 -11.22 3.58
N GLY A 3 0.88 -10.94 4.79
CA GLY A 3 1.62 -10.13 5.77
C GLY A 3 2.97 -10.70 6.20
N PHE A 4 3.12 -12.03 6.25
CA PHE A 4 4.39 -12.69 6.57
C PHE A 4 5.43 -12.45 5.47
N PHE A 5 5.05 -12.62 4.20
CA PHE A 5 5.95 -12.35 3.07
C PHE A 5 6.26 -10.85 2.92
N PHE A 6 5.30 -9.97 3.20
CA PHE A 6 5.57 -8.52 3.28
C PHE A 6 6.56 -8.18 4.41
N ALA A 7 6.49 -8.86 5.55
CA ALA A 7 7.45 -8.66 6.64
C ALA A 7 8.86 -9.08 6.23
N ILE A 8 9.03 -10.28 5.63
CA ILE A 8 10.34 -10.73 5.11
C ILE A 8 10.87 -9.76 4.05
N MET A 9 10.01 -9.34 3.12
CA MET A 9 10.37 -8.35 2.10
C MET A 9 10.90 -7.07 2.74
N ASN A 10 10.21 -6.52 3.75
CA ASN A 10 10.67 -5.30 4.44
C ASN A 10 12.03 -5.49 5.12
N VAL A 11 12.31 -6.68 5.69
CA VAL A 11 13.63 -7.00 6.25
C VAL A 11 14.70 -7.00 5.16
N CYS A 12 14.45 -7.64 4.01
CA CYS A 12 15.40 -7.65 2.90
C CYS A 12 15.65 -6.25 2.33
N VAL A 13 14.61 -5.40 2.23
CA VAL A 13 14.75 -4.00 1.79
C VAL A 13 15.72 -3.23 2.69
N LYS A 14 15.74 -3.53 4.00
CA LYS A 14 16.67 -2.88 4.94
C LYS A 14 18.14 -3.25 4.68
N PHE A 15 18.43 -4.44 4.17
CA PHE A 15 19.80 -4.84 3.80
C PHE A 15 20.30 -4.19 2.51
N VAL A 16 19.39 -3.60 1.71
CA VAL A 16 19.71 -2.85 0.49
C VAL A 16 19.34 -1.37 0.60
N SER A 17 19.29 -0.83 1.82
CA SER A 17 18.89 0.57 2.06
C SER A 17 19.88 1.60 1.47
N HIS A 18 21.08 1.16 1.08
CA HIS A 18 22.05 1.98 0.36
C HIS A 18 21.71 2.19 -1.12
N LEU A 19 20.77 1.41 -1.68
CA LEU A 19 20.27 1.57 -3.04
C LEU A 19 19.09 2.57 -3.08
N PRO A 20 18.94 3.35 -4.17
CA PRO A 20 17.77 4.18 -4.38
C PRO A 20 16.48 3.36 -4.28
N THR A 21 15.48 3.88 -3.58
CA THR A 21 14.27 3.08 -3.30
C THR A 21 13.48 2.74 -4.57
N LEU A 22 13.52 3.63 -5.56
CA LEU A 22 12.91 3.43 -6.86
C LEU A 22 13.63 2.32 -7.66
N GLU A 23 14.92 2.15 -7.48
CA GLU A 23 15.68 1.02 -8.06
C GLU A 23 15.19 -0.32 -7.47
N VAL A 24 15.01 -0.39 -6.15
CA VAL A 24 14.44 -1.60 -5.50
C VAL A 24 13.02 -1.90 -6.00
N VAL A 25 12.20 -0.86 -6.22
CA VAL A 25 10.87 -0.98 -6.81
C VAL A 25 10.94 -1.48 -8.25
N LEU A 26 11.91 -1.03 -9.04
CA LEU A 26 12.11 -1.49 -10.40
C LEU A 26 12.41 -3.00 -10.42
N PHE A 27 13.42 -3.46 -9.66
CA PHE A 27 13.81 -4.87 -9.62
C PHE A 27 12.67 -5.79 -9.17
N ARG A 28 11.95 -5.44 -8.09
CA ARG A 28 10.80 -6.27 -7.66
C ARG A 28 9.68 -6.28 -8.70
N SER A 29 9.49 -5.18 -9.44
CA SER A 29 8.46 -5.08 -10.49
C SER A 29 8.83 -5.88 -11.72
N ILE A 30 10.10 -5.85 -12.14
CA ILE A 30 10.63 -6.70 -13.21
C ILE A 30 10.46 -8.18 -12.83
N PHE A 31 10.85 -8.57 -11.62
CA PHE A 31 10.67 -9.94 -11.15
C PHE A 31 9.19 -10.34 -11.16
N SER A 32 8.31 -9.50 -10.61
CA SER A 32 6.87 -9.70 -10.61
C SER A 32 6.31 -9.84 -12.03
N PHE A 33 6.75 -9.02 -12.97
CA PHE A 33 6.36 -9.08 -14.38
C PHE A 33 6.77 -10.41 -15.02
N VAL A 34 8.05 -10.79 -14.92
CA VAL A 34 8.60 -12.01 -15.53
C VAL A 34 7.90 -13.25 -14.97
N VAL A 35 7.78 -13.36 -13.64
CA VAL A 35 7.14 -14.51 -13.00
C VAL A 35 5.66 -14.57 -13.36
N THR A 36 4.94 -13.45 -13.29
CA THR A 36 3.51 -13.43 -13.62
C THR A 36 3.29 -13.79 -15.09
N TYR A 37 4.07 -13.23 -16.01
CA TYR A 37 4.00 -13.54 -17.44
C TYR A 37 4.30 -15.02 -17.73
N TYR A 38 5.34 -15.57 -17.10
CA TYR A 38 5.68 -16.99 -17.22
C TYR A 38 4.52 -17.90 -16.78
N TYR A 39 3.93 -17.64 -15.60
CA TYR A 39 2.79 -18.44 -15.12
C TYR A 39 1.52 -18.23 -15.96
N LEU A 40 1.28 -17.04 -16.50
CA LEU A 40 0.16 -16.80 -17.42
C LEU A 40 0.31 -17.64 -18.70
N ARG A 41 1.50 -17.64 -19.31
CA ARG A 41 1.80 -18.45 -20.49
C ARG A 41 1.72 -19.95 -20.19
N LYS A 42 2.31 -20.40 -19.09
CA LYS A 42 2.31 -21.82 -18.68
C LYS A 42 0.89 -22.36 -18.46
N ASN A 43 -0.01 -21.55 -17.93
CA ASN A 43 -1.40 -21.95 -17.67
C ASN A 43 -2.36 -21.59 -18.82
N ASN A 44 -1.85 -21.12 -19.98
CA ASN A 44 -2.65 -20.67 -21.13
C ASN A 44 -3.70 -19.59 -20.77
N ILE A 45 -3.40 -18.72 -19.82
CA ILE A 45 -4.28 -17.63 -19.39
C ILE A 45 -3.94 -16.37 -20.21
N PRO A 46 -4.91 -15.74 -20.90
CA PRO A 46 -4.64 -14.56 -21.70
C PRO A 46 -4.24 -13.37 -20.80
N PRO A 47 -3.09 -12.71 -21.07
CA PRO A 47 -2.57 -11.64 -20.21
C PRO A 47 -3.38 -10.34 -20.26
N LEU A 48 -4.20 -10.15 -21.29
CA LEU A 48 -5.07 -8.99 -21.46
C LEU A 48 -6.29 -9.01 -20.51
N GLY A 49 -6.68 -10.20 -20.03
CA GLY A 49 -7.91 -10.37 -19.26
C GLY A 49 -9.18 -10.04 -20.05
N ASN A 50 -10.29 -9.88 -19.34
CA ASN A 50 -11.60 -9.57 -19.93
C ASN A 50 -11.97 -8.09 -19.79
N ASN A 51 -11.52 -7.41 -18.73
CA ASN A 51 -11.87 -6.04 -18.39
C ASN A 51 -10.64 -5.13 -18.33
N ILE A 52 -10.05 -4.88 -19.51
CA ILE A 52 -8.88 -3.99 -19.67
C ILE A 52 -9.04 -2.66 -18.92
N PRO A 53 -10.19 -1.95 -18.94
CA PRO A 53 -10.31 -0.67 -18.22
C PRO A 53 -10.11 -0.80 -16.70
N VAL A 54 -10.66 -1.86 -16.09
CA VAL A 54 -10.51 -2.12 -14.64
C VAL A 54 -9.07 -2.49 -14.29
N LEU A 55 -8.45 -3.32 -15.13
CA LEU A 55 -7.08 -3.78 -14.96
C LEU A 55 -6.07 -2.65 -15.14
N THR A 56 -6.25 -1.81 -16.15
CA THR A 56 -5.43 -0.62 -16.39
C THR A 56 -5.60 0.40 -15.26
N LEU A 57 -6.84 0.68 -14.82
CA LEU A 57 -7.07 1.60 -13.70
C LEU A 57 -6.45 1.08 -12.40
N ARG A 58 -6.50 -0.24 -12.15
CA ARG A 58 -5.78 -0.88 -11.03
C ARG A 58 -4.29 -0.60 -11.09
N GLY A 59 -3.66 -0.77 -12.26
CA GLY A 59 -2.22 -0.59 -12.42
C GLY A 59 -1.80 0.88 -12.34
N ILE A 60 -2.55 1.81 -12.95
CA ILE A 60 -2.30 3.26 -12.86
C ILE A 60 -2.44 3.72 -11.41
N ALA A 61 -3.55 3.40 -10.75
CA ALA A 61 -3.79 3.79 -9.36
C ALA A 61 -2.75 3.17 -8.42
N GLY A 62 -2.36 1.91 -8.64
CA GLY A 62 -1.29 1.29 -7.88
C GLY A 62 0.05 2.00 -8.06
N CYS A 63 0.40 2.39 -9.29
CA CYS A 63 1.63 3.10 -9.60
C CYS A 63 1.66 4.51 -8.97
N LEU A 64 0.60 5.31 -9.16
CA LEU A 64 0.48 6.65 -8.58
C LEU A 64 0.47 6.61 -7.05
N GLY A 65 -0.24 5.64 -6.47
CA GLY A 65 -0.24 5.40 -5.02
C GLY A 65 1.18 5.13 -4.52
N LEU A 66 1.91 4.24 -5.18
CA LEU A 66 3.29 3.91 -4.81
C LEU A 66 4.22 5.12 -4.90
N ILE A 67 4.17 5.88 -5.98
CA ILE A 67 5.02 7.06 -6.19
C ILE A 67 4.73 8.12 -5.12
N GLY A 68 3.45 8.42 -4.86
CA GLY A 68 3.06 9.38 -3.81
C GLY A 68 3.45 8.91 -2.40
N SER A 69 3.35 7.60 -2.13
CA SER A 69 3.83 7.03 -0.86
C SER A 69 5.36 7.18 -0.71
N PHE A 70 6.14 6.96 -1.76
CA PHE A 70 7.59 7.17 -1.72
C PHE A 70 7.97 8.64 -1.58
N TYR A 71 7.29 9.53 -2.31
CA TYR A 71 7.50 10.97 -2.19
C TYR A 71 7.31 11.42 -0.74
N THR A 72 6.18 11.06 -0.13
CA THR A 72 5.91 11.42 1.27
C THR A 72 6.89 10.80 2.25
N LEU A 73 7.29 9.54 2.05
CA LEU A 73 8.34 8.91 2.86
C LEU A 73 9.68 9.64 2.84
N GLN A 74 10.01 10.36 1.76
CA GLN A 74 11.27 11.09 1.61
C GLN A 74 11.20 12.55 2.10
N HIS A 75 10.01 13.17 2.08
CA HIS A 75 9.86 14.61 2.33
C HIS A 75 9.31 14.93 3.72
N ILE A 76 8.64 13.99 4.39
CA ILE A 76 8.09 14.17 5.74
C ILE A 76 8.53 13.05 6.70
N PRO A 77 8.45 13.26 8.03
CA PRO A 77 8.86 12.26 9.01
C PRO A 77 8.22 10.88 8.77
N LEU A 78 8.99 9.82 9.00
CA LEU A 78 8.61 8.43 8.69
C LEU A 78 7.28 8.05 9.34
N ALA A 79 7.11 8.36 10.62
CA ALA A 79 5.87 8.08 11.35
C ALA A 79 4.66 8.78 10.72
N SER A 80 4.83 10.02 10.29
CA SER A 80 3.79 10.83 9.65
C SER A 80 3.39 10.28 8.29
N ALA A 81 4.37 9.96 7.44
CA ALA A 81 4.15 9.37 6.12
C ALA A 81 3.41 8.02 6.23
N VAL A 82 3.87 7.14 7.12
CA VAL A 82 3.27 5.82 7.33
C VAL A 82 1.83 5.96 7.85
N THR A 83 1.61 6.88 8.78
CA THR A 83 0.27 7.11 9.36
C THR A 83 -0.73 7.63 8.32
N ILE A 84 -0.32 8.55 7.43
CA ILE A 84 -1.19 9.02 6.33
C ILE A 84 -1.50 7.87 5.36
N ASN A 85 -0.51 7.03 5.01
CA ASN A 85 -0.74 5.89 4.14
C ASN A 85 -1.73 4.86 4.74
N TYR A 86 -1.82 4.78 6.07
CA TYR A 86 -2.83 3.96 6.75
C TYR A 86 -4.27 4.44 6.63
N LEU A 87 -4.52 5.58 5.96
CA LEU A 87 -5.87 5.97 5.55
C LEU A 87 -6.37 5.21 4.31
N SER A 88 -5.49 4.51 3.58
CA SER A 88 -5.87 3.74 2.39
C SER A 88 -7.06 2.81 2.60
N PRO A 89 -7.18 2.05 3.72
CA PRO A 89 -8.34 1.23 4.01
C PRO A 89 -9.65 2.00 4.16
N PHE A 90 -9.63 3.26 4.65
CA PHE A 90 -10.82 4.09 4.72
C PHE A 90 -11.29 4.51 3.33
N PHE A 91 -10.37 4.98 2.49
CA PHE A 91 -10.68 5.24 1.09
C PHE A 91 -11.18 3.98 0.39
N THR A 92 -10.57 2.83 0.68
CA THR A 92 -11.02 1.53 0.18
C THR A 92 -12.47 1.25 0.60
N ALA A 93 -12.81 1.46 1.87
CA ALA A 93 -14.12 1.24 2.42
C ALA A 93 -15.20 2.14 1.81
N ILE A 94 -14.92 3.44 1.66
CA ILE A 94 -15.85 4.43 1.13
C ILE A 94 -16.06 4.20 -0.37
N LEU A 95 -14.98 4.07 -1.14
CA LEU A 95 -15.06 3.81 -2.59
C LEU A 95 -15.72 2.45 -2.89
N GLY A 96 -15.59 1.49 -1.98
CA GLY A 96 -16.25 0.18 -2.07
C GLY A 96 -17.78 0.24 -2.10
N ILE A 97 -18.39 1.31 -1.56
CA ILE A 97 -19.84 1.57 -1.66
C ILE A 97 -20.24 1.76 -3.12
N PHE A 98 -19.44 2.52 -3.87
CA PHE A 98 -19.77 2.88 -5.26
C PHE A 98 -19.30 1.82 -6.25
N ILE A 99 -18.09 1.29 -6.07
CA ILE A 99 -17.43 0.41 -7.04
C ILE A 99 -17.93 -1.03 -6.92
N VAL A 100 -17.94 -1.56 -5.70
CA VAL A 100 -18.25 -2.98 -5.42
C VAL A 100 -19.64 -3.12 -4.77
N LYS A 101 -20.37 -2.01 -4.58
CA LYS A 101 -21.70 -1.97 -3.96
C LYS A 101 -21.74 -2.60 -2.57
N GLN A 102 -20.66 -2.43 -1.79
CA GLN A 102 -20.60 -2.90 -0.42
C GLN A 102 -21.33 -1.97 0.53
N SER A 103 -22.09 -2.54 1.47
CA SER A 103 -22.74 -1.75 2.51
C SER A 103 -21.76 -1.36 3.61
N VAL A 104 -21.84 -0.09 4.00
CA VAL A 104 -20.99 0.55 5.02
C VAL A 104 -21.90 1.10 6.10
N ARG A 105 -21.56 0.88 7.38
CA ARG A 105 -22.34 1.43 8.49
C ARG A 105 -22.12 2.94 8.57
N PRO A 106 -23.15 3.76 8.83
CA PRO A 106 -22.99 5.21 9.00
C PRO A 106 -21.94 5.60 10.03
N VAL A 107 -21.80 4.82 11.12
CA VAL A 107 -20.79 5.02 12.18
C VAL A 107 -19.36 5.03 11.64
N GLN A 108 -19.09 4.36 10.52
CA GLN A 108 -17.75 4.33 9.93
C GLN A 108 -17.32 5.64 9.29
N PHE A 109 -18.28 6.49 8.88
CA PHE A 109 -17.97 7.84 8.45
C PHE A 109 -17.47 8.70 9.62
N LEU A 110 -17.96 8.46 10.85
CA LEU A 110 -17.46 9.13 12.04
C LEU A 110 -16.00 8.74 12.32
N TYR A 111 -15.66 7.45 12.19
CA TYR A 111 -14.27 6.99 12.35
C TYR A 111 -13.34 7.53 11.26
N PHE A 112 -13.85 7.71 10.05
CA PHE A 112 -13.11 8.36 8.97
C PHE A 112 -12.87 9.85 9.25
N ALA A 113 -13.91 10.56 9.69
CA ALA A 113 -13.79 11.96 10.10
C ALA A 113 -12.78 12.12 11.24
N LEU A 114 -12.77 11.21 12.21
CA LEU A 114 -11.79 11.16 13.29
C LEU A 114 -10.36 10.97 12.75
N ALA A 115 -10.17 10.04 11.80
CA ALA A 115 -8.87 9.80 11.21
C ALA A 115 -8.37 11.00 10.38
N ILE A 116 -9.25 11.66 9.62
CA ILE A 116 -8.92 12.91 8.92
C ILE A 116 -8.57 14.03 9.92
N ALA A 117 -9.32 14.18 11.00
CA ALA A 117 -9.01 15.15 12.05
C ALA A 117 -7.62 14.91 12.65
N GLY A 118 -7.26 13.64 12.88
CA GLY A 118 -5.92 13.27 13.32
C GLY A 118 -4.81 13.67 12.35
N VAL A 119 -5.04 13.64 11.02
CA VAL A 119 -4.07 14.13 10.03
C VAL A 119 -3.88 15.64 10.14
N PHE A 120 -4.97 16.38 10.31
CA PHE A 120 -4.89 17.83 10.49
C PHE A 120 -4.17 18.22 11.78
N LEU A 121 -4.39 17.48 12.87
CA LEU A 121 -3.62 17.65 14.11
C LEU A 121 -2.14 17.35 13.89
N LEU A 122 -1.84 16.22 13.25
CA LEU A 122 -0.47 15.80 12.96
C LEU A 122 0.30 16.88 12.16
N LYS A 123 -0.33 17.44 11.11
CA LYS A 123 0.24 18.53 10.33
C LYS A 123 0.33 19.84 11.13
N GLY A 124 -0.75 20.22 11.82
CA GLY A 124 -0.86 21.52 12.51
C GLY A 124 0.21 21.74 13.59
N PHE A 125 0.83 20.66 14.07
CA PHE A 125 1.85 20.70 15.12
C PHE A 125 3.23 20.20 14.69
N ASP A 126 3.40 19.81 13.42
CA ASP A 126 4.69 19.46 12.83
C ASP A 126 4.99 20.37 11.65
N PHE A 127 5.72 21.46 11.91
CA PHE A 127 6.10 22.46 10.90
C PHE A 127 6.97 21.91 9.75
N ARG A 128 7.50 20.68 9.89
CA ARG A 128 8.22 19.99 8.81
C ARG A 128 7.29 19.48 7.71
N ILE A 129 5.99 19.43 7.98
CA ILE A 129 4.99 18.88 7.07
C ILE A 129 4.30 20.02 6.33
N SER A 130 4.60 20.16 5.04
CA SER A 130 3.91 21.14 4.21
C SER A 130 2.48 20.70 3.88
N THR A 131 1.62 21.66 3.52
CA THR A 131 0.27 21.35 3.02
C THR A 131 0.33 20.46 1.78
N LEU A 132 1.34 20.66 0.93
CA LEU A 132 1.54 19.89 -0.30
C LEU A 132 1.85 18.42 0.03
N ASP A 133 2.71 18.15 1.01
CA ASP A 133 3.06 16.78 1.41
C ASP A 133 1.85 16.01 1.93
N VAL A 134 0.99 16.66 2.72
CA VAL A 134 -0.26 16.04 3.20
C VAL A 134 -1.19 15.72 2.05
N ILE A 135 -1.33 16.63 1.08
CA ILE A 135 -2.17 16.40 -0.11
C ILE A 135 -1.62 15.22 -0.92
N ILE A 136 -0.30 15.16 -1.15
CA ILE A 136 0.31 14.04 -1.87
C ILE A 136 0.10 12.74 -1.10
N GLY A 137 0.32 12.71 0.22
CA GLY A 137 0.11 11.52 1.04
C GLY A 137 -1.34 11.03 1.05
N LEU A 138 -2.29 11.95 1.19
CA LEU A 138 -3.71 11.62 1.12
C LEU A 138 -4.10 11.14 -0.28
N SER A 139 -3.56 11.74 -1.34
CA SER A 139 -3.77 11.28 -2.71
C SER A 139 -3.18 9.88 -2.93
N ALA A 140 -2.01 9.59 -2.36
CA ALA A 140 -1.39 8.28 -2.43
C ALA A 140 -2.26 7.20 -1.76
N ALA A 141 -2.78 7.52 -0.57
CA ALA A 141 -3.71 6.66 0.15
C ALA A 141 -5.04 6.45 -0.61
N LEU A 142 -5.55 7.49 -1.25
CA LEU A 142 -6.72 7.41 -2.12
C LEU A 142 -6.47 6.50 -3.32
N PHE A 143 -5.37 6.68 -4.04
CA PHE A 143 -4.99 5.86 -5.19
C PHE A 143 -4.77 4.39 -4.81
N ALA A 144 -4.13 4.13 -3.66
CA ALA A 144 -4.06 2.79 -3.10
C ALA A 144 -5.47 2.20 -2.85
N GLY A 145 -6.39 3.00 -2.29
CA GLY A 145 -7.79 2.60 -2.09
C GLY A 145 -8.55 2.31 -3.39
N ILE A 146 -8.30 3.06 -4.46
CA ILE A 146 -8.82 2.78 -5.81
C ILE A 146 -8.26 1.44 -6.32
N ALA A 147 -6.94 1.23 -6.22
CA ALA A 147 -6.29 0.01 -6.66
C ALA A 147 -6.85 -1.24 -5.96
N TYR A 148 -7.03 -1.20 -4.63
CA TYR A 148 -7.62 -2.29 -3.87
C TYR A 148 -9.08 -2.57 -4.26
N ASN A 149 -9.86 -1.52 -4.53
CA ASN A 149 -11.23 -1.70 -5.03
C ASN A 149 -11.29 -2.29 -6.43
N MET A 150 -10.37 -1.92 -7.33
CA MET A 150 -10.30 -2.52 -8.67
C MET A 150 -9.92 -4.01 -8.61
N ILE A 151 -9.04 -4.40 -7.69
CA ILE A 151 -8.74 -5.82 -7.42
C ILE A 151 -10.03 -6.55 -7.03
N ALA A 152 -10.79 -6.01 -6.08
CA ALA A 152 -12.04 -6.64 -5.64
C ALA A 152 -13.13 -6.63 -6.72
N ARG A 153 -13.23 -5.57 -7.53
CA ARG A 153 -14.15 -5.48 -8.67
C ARG A 153 -13.85 -6.55 -9.73
N SER A 154 -12.59 -6.96 -9.83
CA SER A 154 -12.13 -8.01 -10.75
C SER A 154 -12.48 -9.43 -10.27
N LYS A 155 -13.12 -9.59 -9.10
CA LYS A 155 -13.57 -10.88 -8.58
C LYS A 155 -14.46 -11.61 -9.58
N GLY A 156 -14.14 -12.88 -9.87
CA GLY A 156 -14.95 -13.76 -10.72
C GLY A 156 -14.84 -13.48 -12.23
N ASN A 157 -14.33 -12.31 -12.62
CA ASN A 157 -14.15 -11.92 -14.01
C ASN A 157 -12.70 -12.04 -14.49
N GLU A 158 -11.73 -11.91 -13.58
CA GLU A 158 -10.30 -11.93 -13.91
C GLU A 158 -9.53 -12.92 -13.04
N HIS A 159 -8.59 -13.62 -13.67
CA HIS A 159 -7.66 -14.46 -12.94
C HIS A 159 -6.72 -13.60 -12.07
N PRO A 160 -6.39 -13.98 -10.82
CA PRO A 160 -5.56 -13.17 -9.92
C PRO A 160 -4.22 -12.76 -10.53
N LEU A 161 -3.58 -13.64 -11.30
CA LEU A 161 -2.33 -13.34 -12.00
C LEU A 161 -2.48 -12.24 -13.06
N VAL A 162 -3.61 -12.19 -13.78
CA VAL A 162 -3.87 -11.12 -14.76
C VAL A 162 -4.02 -9.79 -14.03
N VAL A 163 -4.76 -9.77 -12.92
CA VAL A 163 -4.88 -8.58 -12.09
C VAL A 163 -3.49 -8.10 -11.69
N ILE A 164 -2.66 -8.98 -11.12
CA ILE A 164 -1.29 -8.67 -10.66
C ILE A 164 -0.41 -8.14 -11.78
N PHE A 165 -0.48 -8.72 -12.99
CA PHE A 165 0.33 -8.37 -14.16
C PHE A 165 0.28 -6.89 -14.56
N TYR A 166 -0.89 -6.25 -14.43
CA TYR A 166 -1.08 -4.86 -14.85
C TYR A 166 -0.36 -3.82 -13.99
N PHE A 167 0.00 -4.15 -12.74
CA PHE A 167 0.77 -3.26 -11.88
C PHE A 167 2.21 -3.11 -12.36
N PRO A 168 3.04 -4.17 -12.43
CA PRO A 168 4.40 -4.02 -12.91
C PRO A 168 4.44 -3.61 -14.39
N LEU A 169 3.46 -3.99 -15.21
CA LEU A 169 3.35 -3.52 -16.60
C LEU A 169 3.35 -1.98 -16.71
N LEU A 170 2.66 -1.29 -15.78
CA LEU A 170 2.58 0.17 -15.76
C LEU A 170 3.64 0.83 -14.86
N THR A 171 4.11 0.13 -13.84
CA THR A 171 5.13 0.66 -12.92
C THR A 171 6.54 0.61 -13.50
N ILE A 172 6.90 -0.42 -14.26
CA ILE A 172 8.26 -0.58 -14.83
C ILE A 172 8.65 0.62 -15.72
N PRO A 173 7.82 1.08 -16.68
CA PRO A 173 8.21 2.22 -17.52
C PRO A 173 8.42 3.50 -16.71
N VAL A 174 7.51 3.78 -15.77
CA VAL A 174 7.54 5.03 -14.98
C VAL A 174 8.75 5.05 -14.05
N VAL A 175 8.95 3.98 -13.28
CA VAL A 175 10.04 3.89 -12.32
C VAL A 175 11.37 3.71 -13.05
N GLY A 176 11.40 2.92 -14.13
CA GLY A 176 12.58 2.68 -14.94
C GLY A 176 13.16 3.96 -15.53
N ILE A 177 12.31 4.87 -16.05
CA ILE A 177 12.77 6.19 -16.51
C ILE A 177 13.45 6.95 -15.37
N TYR A 178 12.86 6.96 -14.17
CA TYR A 178 13.45 7.65 -13.02
C TYR A 178 14.79 7.02 -12.61
N THR A 179 14.89 5.69 -12.61
CA THR A 179 16.13 4.98 -12.24
C THR A 179 17.26 5.23 -13.22
N LEU A 180 17.00 5.67 -14.46
CA LEU A 180 18.06 6.09 -15.39
C LEU A 180 18.80 7.35 -14.91
N PHE A 181 18.17 8.20 -14.10
CA PHE A 181 18.76 9.44 -13.59
C PHE A 181 19.48 9.26 -12.24
N ASP A 182 19.10 8.26 -11.46
CA ASP A 182 19.67 7.95 -10.14
C ASP A 182 19.86 6.44 -10.02
N TRP A 183 20.94 5.94 -10.62
CA TRP A 183 21.29 4.51 -10.66
C TRP A 183 22.48 4.23 -9.75
N LYS A 184 22.35 3.21 -8.89
CA LYS A 184 23.46 2.71 -8.10
C LYS A 184 23.62 1.21 -8.28
N THR A 185 24.65 0.81 -9.01
CA THR A 185 24.89 -0.60 -9.33
C THR A 185 24.91 -1.49 -8.07
N PRO A 186 24.03 -2.49 -7.97
CA PRO A 186 24.04 -3.46 -6.88
C PRO A 186 25.30 -4.34 -6.94
N ILE A 187 25.93 -4.60 -5.79
CA ILE A 187 27.21 -5.32 -5.72
C ILE A 187 27.07 -6.57 -4.84
N GLY A 188 27.60 -7.70 -5.31
CA GLY A 188 27.73 -8.92 -4.53
C GLY A 188 26.38 -9.45 -4.00
N ILE A 189 26.21 -9.40 -2.68
CA ILE A 189 25.04 -9.95 -1.98
C ILE A 189 23.73 -9.17 -2.26
N ASP A 190 23.82 -7.93 -2.74
CA ASP A 190 22.65 -7.10 -3.06
C ASP A 190 21.71 -7.81 -4.04
N TRP A 191 22.27 -8.52 -5.04
CA TRP A 191 21.49 -9.28 -6.01
C TRP A 191 20.64 -10.39 -5.37
N LEU A 192 21.17 -11.06 -4.33
CA LEU A 192 20.41 -12.06 -3.58
C LEU A 192 19.25 -11.41 -2.82
N TYR A 193 19.48 -10.27 -2.17
CA TYR A 193 18.43 -9.55 -1.48
C TYR A 193 17.36 -9.01 -2.44
N LEU A 194 17.75 -8.45 -3.59
CA LEU A 194 16.81 -7.99 -4.62
C LEU A 194 15.96 -9.14 -5.17
N LEU A 195 16.56 -10.33 -5.38
CA LEU A 195 15.82 -11.52 -5.77
C LEU A 195 14.82 -11.95 -4.69
N LEU A 196 15.23 -11.99 -3.42
CA LEU A 196 14.35 -12.33 -2.30
C LEU A 196 13.21 -11.32 -2.14
N ILE A 197 13.48 -10.02 -2.32
CA ILE A 197 12.46 -8.96 -2.34
C ILE A 197 11.45 -9.24 -3.45
N GLY A 198 11.92 -9.55 -4.67
CA GLY A 198 11.06 -9.91 -5.80
C GLY A 198 10.16 -11.11 -5.51
N ILE A 199 10.73 -12.22 -5.02
CA ILE A 199 10.01 -13.45 -4.67
C ILE A 199 8.96 -13.17 -3.59
N CYS A 200 9.38 -12.56 -2.47
CA CYS A 200 8.49 -12.29 -1.36
C CYS A 200 7.37 -11.31 -1.76
N THR A 201 7.70 -10.27 -2.54
CA THR A 201 6.71 -9.33 -3.07
C THR A 201 5.69 -10.05 -3.94
N GLN A 202 6.13 -10.91 -4.86
CA GLN A 202 5.23 -11.62 -5.77
C GLN A 202 4.27 -12.54 -5.01
N VAL A 203 4.79 -13.32 -4.05
CA VAL A 203 3.96 -14.21 -3.23
C VAL A 203 3.00 -13.41 -2.35
N ALA A 204 3.47 -12.31 -1.74
CA ALA A 204 2.64 -11.43 -0.93
C ALA A 204 1.50 -10.80 -1.76
N GLN A 205 1.82 -10.27 -2.94
CA GLN A 205 0.86 -9.69 -3.88
C GLN A 205 -0.16 -10.72 -4.36
N TYR A 206 0.26 -11.97 -4.60
CA TYR A 206 -0.63 -13.05 -4.97
C TYR A 206 -1.67 -13.35 -3.88
N TYR A 207 -1.23 -13.60 -2.65
CA TYR A 207 -2.15 -13.83 -1.54
C TYR A 207 -2.99 -12.60 -1.20
N MET A 208 -2.45 -11.39 -1.34
CA MET A 208 -3.21 -10.16 -1.14
C MET A 208 -4.31 -10.01 -2.18
N THR A 209 -4.00 -10.24 -3.46
CA THR A 209 -4.96 -10.19 -4.57
C THR A 209 -6.06 -11.22 -4.38
N LEU A 210 -5.68 -12.47 -4.07
CA LEU A 210 -6.63 -13.51 -3.68
C LEU A 210 -7.49 -13.07 -2.49
N SER A 211 -6.89 -12.47 -1.46
CA SER A 211 -7.65 -12.02 -0.29
C SER A 211 -8.69 -10.95 -0.66
N TYR A 212 -8.34 -9.98 -1.50
CA TYR A 212 -9.28 -8.94 -1.94
C TYR A 212 -10.33 -9.43 -2.94
N GLN A 213 -10.02 -10.45 -3.75
CA GLN A 213 -11.00 -11.08 -4.64
C GLN A 213 -11.90 -12.09 -3.91
N SER A 214 -11.35 -12.90 -3.00
CA SER A 214 -12.06 -13.98 -2.30
C SER A 214 -12.80 -13.48 -1.07
N ALA A 215 -12.19 -12.57 -0.29
CA ALA A 215 -12.77 -12.05 0.93
C ALA A 215 -13.44 -10.71 0.72
N ASN A 216 -14.38 -10.42 1.62
CA ASN A 216 -14.97 -9.10 1.75
C ASN A 216 -13.84 -8.14 2.20
N LEU A 217 -13.54 -7.10 1.38
CA LEU A 217 -12.40 -6.14 1.47
C LEU A 217 -11.91 -5.83 2.91
N ALA A 218 -12.86 -5.77 3.84
CA ALA A 218 -12.65 -5.48 5.26
C ALA A 218 -11.73 -6.47 6.03
N LYS A 219 -11.64 -7.76 5.66
CA LYS A 219 -10.79 -8.73 6.39
C LYS A 219 -9.29 -8.54 6.13
N VAL A 220 -8.94 -7.91 5.01
CA VAL A 220 -7.54 -7.81 4.55
C VAL A 220 -6.86 -6.56 5.12
N ALA A 221 -7.65 -5.51 5.35
CA ALA A 221 -7.18 -4.24 5.88
C ALA A 221 -6.66 -4.32 7.33
N SER A 222 -7.02 -5.36 8.09
CA SER A 222 -6.92 -5.37 9.55
C SER A 222 -5.58 -5.81 10.14
N LEU A 223 -4.50 -5.88 9.36
CA LEU A 223 -3.24 -6.51 9.80
C LEU A 223 -2.02 -5.58 9.91
N ASN A 224 -2.16 -4.26 9.75
CA ASN A 224 -0.98 -3.39 9.60
C ASN A 224 -0.69 -2.38 10.73
N TYR A 225 -1.37 -2.41 11.88
CA TYR A 225 -1.22 -1.37 12.93
C TYR A 225 0.14 -1.30 13.60
N LEU A 226 0.81 -2.45 13.72
CA LEU A 226 2.16 -2.51 14.26
C LEU A 226 3.15 -1.66 13.42
N GLY A 227 2.85 -1.44 12.13
CA GLY A 227 3.71 -0.64 11.27
C GLY A 227 3.84 0.82 11.70
N VAL A 228 2.82 1.42 12.35
CA VAL A 228 2.93 2.79 12.89
C VAL A 228 3.87 2.82 14.11
N LEU A 229 3.77 1.83 15.00
CA LEU A 229 4.65 1.72 16.16
C LEU A 229 6.11 1.49 15.72
N TYR A 230 6.33 0.65 14.70
CA TYR A 230 7.65 0.47 14.11
C TYR A 230 8.14 1.74 13.41
N ALA A 231 7.28 2.48 12.71
CA ALA A 231 7.65 3.74 12.06
C ALA A 231 8.07 4.80 13.09
N LEU A 232 7.35 4.91 14.21
CA LEU A 232 7.75 5.77 15.34
C LEU A 232 9.11 5.36 15.93
N GLY A 233 9.28 4.06 16.22
CA GLY A 233 10.52 3.54 16.79
C GLY A 233 11.72 3.71 15.85
N PHE A 234 11.55 3.39 14.58
CA PHE A 234 12.61 3.54 13.59
C PHE A 234 12.90 5.00 13.24
N GLY A 235 11.88 5.87 13.19
CA GLY A 235 12.04 7.31 13.03
C GLY A 235 12.91 7.90 14.15
N TYR A 236 12.63 7.52 15.40
CA TYR A 236 13.43 7.96 16.54
C TYR A 236 14.88 7.44 16.50
N ILE A 237 15.05 6.12 16.30
CA ILE A 237 16.36 5.46 16.42
C ILE A 237 17.28 5.77 15.24
N PHE A 238 16.77 5.67 14.01
CA PHE A 238 17.61 5.74 12.81
C PHE A 238 17.64 7.14 12.18
N TYR A 239 16.58 7.92 12.33
CA TYR A 239 16.44 9.24 11.70
C TYR A 239 16.53 10.39 12.70
N GLN A 240 16.76 10.08 13.99
CA GLN A 240 16.79 11.05 15.09
C GLN A 240 15.56 11.97 15.07
N GLU A 241 14.41 11.44 14.62
CA GLU A 241 13.18 12.21 14.54
C GLU A 241 12.70 12.56 15.95
N THR A 242 12.62 13.85 16.24
CA THR A 242 11.89 14.33 17.39
C THR A 242 10.40 14.37 17.06
N PHE A 243 9.60 13.77 17.94
CA PHE A 243 8.15 13.80 17.86
C PHE A 243 7.62 14.77 18.90
N ASN A 244 6.94 15.82 18.45
CA ASN A 244 6.19 16.68 19.34
C ASN A 244 5.05 15.87 19.99
N THR A 245 4.76 16.12 21.27
CA THR A 245 3.65 15.50 22.01
C THR A 245 2.33 15.59 21.23
N MET A 246 2.11 16.70 20.53
CA MET A 246 0.92 16.90 19.71
C MET A 246 0.90 16.04 18.42
N SER A 247 2.05 15.80 17.79
CA SER A 247 2.16 14.86 16.67
C SER A 247 1.84 13.44 17.11
N LEU A 248 2.28 13.04 18.31
CA LEU A 248 1.94 11.75 18.91
C LEU A 248 0.43 11.62 19.18
N ILE A 249 -0.22 12.69 19.65
CA ILE A 249 -1.68 12.73 19.81
C ILE A 249 -2.37 12.56 18.46
N GLY A 250 -1.93 13.26 17.42
CA GLY A 250 -2.47 13.11 16.06
C GLY A 250 -2.36 11.66 15.56
N ILE A 251 -1.20 11.03 15.73
CA ILE A 251 -0.98 9.62 15.37
C ILE A 251 -1.92 8.69 16.17
N LEU A 252 -2.05 8.91 17.49
CA LEU A 252 -2.96 8.14 18.35
C LEU A 252 -4.42 8.26 17.90
N VAL A 253 -4.88 9.47 17.57
CA VAL A 253 -6.24 9.71 17.08
C VAL A 253 -6.50 8.95 15.77
N ILE A 254 -5.53 8.95 14.85
CA ILE A 254 -5.62 8.18 13.60
C ILE A 254 -5.72 6.69 13.92
N LEU A 255 -4.82 6.17 14.77
CA LEU A 255 -4.82 4.76 15.15
C LEU A 255 -6.13 4.32 15.80
N ILE A 256 -6.70 5.13 16.70
CA ILE A 256 -8.00 4.88 17.33
C ILE A 256 -9.10 4.85 16.28
N GLY A 257 -9.14 5.83 15.37
CA GLY A 257 -10.12 5.86 14.27
C GLY A 257 -10.06 4.59 13.42
N VAL A 258 -8.86 4.15 13.03
CA VAL A 258 -8.72 2.93 12.23
C VAL A 258 -9.12 1.69 13.05
N PHE A 259 -8.71 1.60 14.31
CA PHE A 259 -9.03 0.47 15.19
C PHE A 259 -10.54 0.33 15.41
N LEU A 260 -11.23 1.44 15.70
CA LEU A 260 -12.69 1.46 15.88
C LEU A 260 -13.42 1.06 14.59
N ASN A 261 -12.94 1.53 13.43
CA ASN A 261 -13.51 1.16 12.13
C ASN A 261 -13.46 -0.35 11.88
N LEU A 262 -12.35 -0.99 12.26
CA LEU A 262 -12.24 -2.43 12.18
C LEU A 262 -13.13 -3.16 13.17
N TYR A 263 -13.07 -2.75 14.44
CA TYR A 263 -13.76 -3.44 15.52
C TYR A 263 -15.27 -3.46 15.26
N ASP A 264 -15.85 -2.31 14.94
CA ASP A 264 -17.27 -2.20 14.60
C ASP A 264 -17.67 -3.06 13.38
N ARG A 265 -16.78 -3.17 12.39
CA ARG A 265 -17.01 -4.04 11.22
C ARG A 265 -16.95 -5.53 11.54
N GLN A 266 -16.07 -5.95 12.44
CA GLN A 266 -15.99 -7.35 12.88
C GLN A 266 -17.23 -7.74 13.68
N VAL A 267 -17.63 -6.88 14.62
CA VAL A 267 -18.82 -7.07 15.47
C VAL A 267 -20.09 -7.13 14.61
N TYR A 268 -20.26 -6.22 13.64
CA TYR A 268 -21.44 -6.23 12.77
C TYR A 268 -21.61 -7.53 11.98
N LYS A 269 -20.52 -8.14 11.53
CA LYS A 269 -20.58 -9.43 10.81
C LYS A 269 -20.93 -10.60 11.71
N PHE A 270 -20.58 -10.53 12.99
CA PHE A 270 -20.96 -11.54 13.97
C PHE A 270 -22.48 -11.54 14.20
N PHE A 271 -23.10 -10.35 14.23
CA PHE A 271 -24.55 -10.20 14.44
C PHE A 271 -25.43 -10.41 13.20
N LYS A 272 -24.86 -10.44 11.99
CA LYS A 272 -25.62 -10.63 10.73
C LYS A 272 -25.52 -12.06 10.19
N LYS A 273 -24.91 -12.98 10.95
CA LYS A 273 -24.77 -14.39 10.60
C LYS A 273 -25.74 -15.21 11.44
#